data_AF-A0A139SU58-F1
#
_entry.id   AF-A0A139SU58-F1
#
_cell.length_a   1.000
_cell.length_b   1.000
_cell.length_c   1.000
_cell.angle_alpha   90.00
_cell.angle_beta   90.00
_cell.angle_gamma   90.00
#
_symmetry.space_group_name_H-M   'P 1'
#
loop_
_entity.id
_entity.type
_entity.pdbx_description
1 polymer ?
#
loop_
_entity_poly.entity_id
_entity_poly.type
_entity_poly.pdbx_seq_one_letter_code
_entity_poly.pdbx_strand_id
1 'polypeptide(L)'
;MLPAPVVESYSEVDIHGLGTAVLEEDAPNFFGEVIISGAQLTLKDGGRLTNAWRVLVKNGGTLFLDNSAAAHGDRLGSTAEIRLNAGTLAFAPGDFGFLTQELSYLTLSGGANQIDLHLGSTSGGLLLAQELSRAATSTLNIRYIDPTNGSAAPINVRLEVQNWSIFTQLDILPWATITHGSQVDWAPWKAGGIVFNPFTNYYTGSPANWNTVHNVLIDSSTTTLNNPGGVTWVRSLKLANGGALILGGPGNSQILDLDSGGLLSTGSAGNQISGVGEIRLGFDFFNALLIHVHGGNLSVSGTITLDSILAPIIKTGEGTLRLNGDIWMQGGPLVINQGIVSFEKGKGMDFMTVLIGDGTGTDVLELPASHDNPITSSWDPSGWPSIVLHGTPYSTSPGSGAADAAILRFRGGTVQNAQLLHVEGRGMLDFLGGTVAKPNMLYLEEFTLADFDTTLLFIRHWEDGRDILLAHREKNKDRIDADFLARIKFEGYDAPAEWVYWGDGTYWEIRVAPEPHTYGAILGALGLGFFVWRKRKRGSANAASVRSTREWRAASQMPRG
;
A
#
# COMPACT_ATOMS: atom_id res chain seq x y z
N MET A 1 -14.83 33.36 48.63
CA MET A 1 -15.23 32.27 47.71
C MET A 1 -14.39 32.42 46.47
N LEU A 2 -13.43 31.53 46.25
CA LEU A 2 -12.77 31.41 44.96
C LEU A 2 -13.78 30.76 43.99
N PRO A 3 -13.94 31.26 42.76
CA PRO A 3 -14.78 30.60 41.78
C PRO A 3 -14.27 29.17 41.57
N ALA A 4 -15.20 28.21 41.56
CA ALA A 4 -14.86 26.82 41.26
C ALA A 4 -14.17 26.76 39.88
N PRO A 5 -13.10 25.94 39.72
CA PRO A 5 -12.47 25.77 38.42
C PRO A 5 -13.53 25.29 37.42
N VAL A 6 -13.67 26.03 36.32
CA VAL A 6 -14.47 25.58 35.18
C VAL A 6 -13.75 24.36 34.62
N VAL A 7 -14.36 23.19 34.76
CA VAL A 7 -13.89 21.98 34.08
C VAL A 7 -14.33 22.14 32.64
N GLU A 8 -13.42 22.61 31.78
CA GLU A 8 -13.64 22.58 30.34
C GLU A 8 -13.72 21.11 29.92
N SER A 9 -14.90 20.67 29.49
CA SER A 9 -15.11 19.33 28.98
C SER A 9 -14.46 19.22 27.60
N TYR A 10 -13.36 18.49 27.51
CA TYR A 10 -12.75 18.10 26.25
C TYR A 10 -13.77 17.36 25.39
N SER A 11 -14.11 17.92 24.24
CA SER A 11 -15.00 17.28 23.28
C SER A 11 -14.17 16.56 22.21
N GLU A 12 -14.66 15.41 21.75
CA GLU A 12 -14.11 14.70 20.60
C GLU A 12 -15.22 14.51 19.58
N VAL A 13 -14.93 14.80 18.31
CA VAL A 13 -15.84 14.58 17.18
C VAL A 13 -15.14 13.68 16.18
N ASP A 14 -15.70 12.49 15.94
CA ASP A 14 -15.23 11.54 14.94
C ASP A 14 -16.15 11.59 13.70
N ILE A 15 -15.56 11.87 12.55
CA ILE A 15 -16.18 11.87 11.23
C ILE A 15 -15.51 10.77 10.41
N HIS A 16 -16.20 9.66 10.21
CA HIS A 16 -15.69 8.52 9.46
C HIS A 16 -16.64 8.05 8.35
N GLY A 17 -16.09 7.37 7.34
CA GLY A 17 -16.83 6.79 6.23
C GLY A 17 -16.36 7.34 4.89
N LEU A 18 -17.25 7.47 3.91
CA LEU A 18 -16.94 7.96 2.55
C LEU A 18 -17.74 9.23 2.19
N GLY A 19 -18.48 9.77 3.16
CA GLY A 19 -19.35 10.91 2.97
C GLY A 19 -18.63 12.24 3.16
N THR A 20 -19.40 13.32 3.00
CA THR A 20 -18.96 14.68 3.31
C THR A 20 -19.82 15.23 4.44
N ALA A 21 -19.18 15.68 5.51
CA ALA A 21 -19.75 16.54 6.53
C ALA A 21 -19.43 18.00 6.18
N VAL A 22 -20.39 18.90 6.36
CA VAL A 22 -20.23 20.32 6.04
C VAL A 22 -20.60 21.15 7.27
N LEU A 23 -19.68 22.01 7.69
CA LEU A 23 -19.93 23.03 8.69
C LEU A 23 -20.11 24.37 7.97
N GLU A 24 -21.29 24.97 8.07
CA GLU A 24 -21.66 26.23 7.42
C GLU A 24 -21.75 27.41 8.40
N GLU A 25 -21.79 27.12 9.71
CA GLU A 25 -21.89 28.12 10.78
C GLU A 25 -20.70 27.99 11.75
N ASP A 26 -20.36 29.10 12.40
CA ASP A 26 -19.29 29.16 13.38
C ASP A 26 -19.62 28.28 14.59
N ALA A 27 -18.65 27.49 15.05
CA ALA A 27 -18.75 26.68 16.26
C ALA A 27 -17.83 27.23 17.37
N PRO A 28 -18.07 28.45 17.88
CA PRO A 28 -17.14 29.13 18.79
C PRO A 28 -17.03 28.43 20.15
N ASN A 29 -17.99 27.58 20.50
CA ASN A 29 -17.98 26.84 21.77
C ASN A 29 -17.36 25.44 21.64
N PHE A 30 -16.91 25.03 20.45
CA PHE A 30 -16.24 23.75 20.28
C PHE A 30 -14.79 23.84 20.76
N PHE A 31 -14.48 23.14 21.85
CA PHE A 31 -13.12 22.98 22.35
C PHE A 31 -12.78 21.50 22.41
N GLY A 32 -11.88 21.06 21.55
CA GLY A 32 -11.72 19.62 21.35
C GLY A 32 -10.85 19.21 20.18
N GLU A 33 -10.84 17.90 19.97
CA GLU A 33 -10.23 17.23 18.83
C GLU A 33 -11.28 16.85 17.79
N VAL A 34 -10.92 17.02 16.51
CA VAL A 34 -11.70 16.52 15.39
C VAL A 34 -10.90 15.40 14.70
N ILE A 35 -11.50 14.22 14.57
CA ILE A 35 -10.92 13.08 13.87
C ILE A 35 -11.69 12.88 12.56
N ILE A 36 -10.97 12.85 11.44
CA ILE A 36 -11.53 12.67 10.10
C ILE A 36 -10.88 11.45 9.48
N SER A 37 -11.67 10.43 9.13
CA SER A 37 -11.18 9.13 8.71
C SER A 37 -11.94 8.62 7.49
N GLY A 38 -11.31 8.61 6.30
CA GLY A 38 -11.93 8.28 5.01
C GLY A 38 -12.97 9.28 4.46
N ALA A 39 -13.57 10.08 5.34
CA ALA A 39 -14.59 11.06 5.02
C ALA A 39 -13.99 12.45 4.76
N GLN A 40 -14.81 13.37 4.25
CA GLN A 40 -14.43 14.78 4.14
C GLN A 40 -15.19 15.63 5.16
N LEU A 41 -14.49 16.51 5.88
CA LEU A 41 -15.08 17.65 6.56
C LEU A 41 -14.77 18.92 5.78
N THR A 42 -15.81 19.63 5.34
CA THR A 42 -15.69 20.94 4.72
C THR A 42 -16.11 22.04 5.69
N LEU A 43 -15.22 23.00 5.91
CA LEU A 43 -15.52 24.27 6.57
C LEU A 43 -15.76 25.30 5.45
N LYS A 44 -17.02 25.68 5.22
CA LYS A 44 -17.40 26.65 4.17
C LYS A 44 -18.36 27.70 4.72
N ASP A 45 -18.67 28.73 3.93
CA ASP A 45 -19.51 29.85 4.38
C ASP A 45 -19.00 30.38 5.73
N GLY A 46 -19.85 30.48 6.76
CA GLY A 46 -19.46 30.89 8.12
C GLY A 46 -18.82 29.80 8.99
N GLY A 47 -18.63 28.59 8.47
CA GLY A 47 -18.12 27.43 9.18
C GLY A 47 -16.70 27.60 9.70
N ARG A 48 -16.53 27.58 11.03
CA ARG A 48 -15.22 27.71 11.68
C ARG A 48 -15.11 26.84 12.93
N LEU A 49 -13.89 26.38 13.20
CA LEU A 49 -13.49 25.61 14.37
C LEU A 49 -12.32 26.31 15.06
N THR A 50 -12.51 27.57 15.43
CA THR A 50 -11.45 28.46 15.97
C THR A 50 -10.84 27.96 17.28
N ASN A 51 -11.60 27.19 18.06
CA ASN A 51 -11.17 26.66 19.36
C ASN A 51 -10.83 25.15 19.32
N ALA A 52 -10.81 24.53 18.13
CA ALA A 52 -10.25 23.18 17.99
C ALA A 52 -8.73 23.23 18.21
N TRP A 53 -8.23 22.44 19.15
CA TRP A 53 -6.79 22.41 19.44
C TRP A 53 -6.06 21.42 18.52
N ARG A 54 -6.76 20.39 18.02
CA ARG A 54 -6.21 19.41 17.07
C ARG A 54 -7.26 18.93 16.06
N VAL A 55 -6.82 18.75 14.82
CA VAL A 55 -7.55 18.00 13.79
C VAL A 55 -6.67 16.88 13.27
N LEU A 56 -7.08 15.63 13.50
CA LEU A 56 -6.45 14.43 12.97
C LEU A 56 -7.15 14.01 11.69
N VAL A 57 -6.44 14.02 10.57
CA VAL A 57 -6.92 13.55 9.28
C VAL A 57 -6.16 12.27 8.92
N LYS A 58 -6.87 11.15 8.81
CA LYS A 58 -6.27 9.83 8.57
C LYS A 58 -7.03 8.98 7.56
N ASN A 59 -6.42 7.91 7.10
CA ASN A 59 -7.08 6.86 6.29
C ASN A 59 -7.88 7.43 5.11
N GLY A 60 -7.31 8.43 4.41
CA GLY A 60 -7.88 9.02 3.21
C GLY A 60 -8.88 10.14 3.51
N GLY A 61 -9.04 10.49 4.79
CA GLY A 61 -9.85 11.61 5.22
C GLY A 61 -9.37 12.92 4.61
N THR A 62 -10.28 13.89 4.53
CA THR A 62 -9.98 15.24 4.02
C THR A 62 -10.55 16.31 4.93
N LEU A 63 -9.71 17.26 5.35
CA LEU A 63 -10.15 18.53 5.90
C LEU A 63 -10.09 19.58 4.79
N PHE A 64 -11.21 20.17 4.41
CA PHE A 64 -11.27 21.21 3.39
C PHE A 64 -11.67 22.57 3.97
N LEU A 65 -10.73 23.52 3.93
CA LEU A 65 -10.92 24.92 4.28
C LEU A 65 -11.34 25.71 3.03
N ASP A 66 -12.65 25.86 2.84
CA ASP A 66 -13.24 26.40 1.61
C ASP A 66 -13.68 27.86 1.79
N ASN A 67 -12.87 28.82 1.32
CA ASN A 67 -13.21 30.24 1.32
C ASN A 67 -13.77 30.73 -0.02
N SER A 68 -14.27 29.84 -0.89
CA SER A 68 -14.78 30.23 -2.21
C SER A 68 -16.00 31.15 -2.16
N ALA A 69 -16.86 31.01 -1.16
CA ALA A 69 -18.07 31.82 -0.98
C ALA A 69 -17.93 32.96 0.03
N ALA A 70 -17.01 32.83 1.01
CA ALA A 70 -16.74 33.84 2.03
C ALA A 70 -15.29 33.72 2.52
N ALA A 71 -14.61 34.86 2.72
CA ALA A 71 -13.24 34.89 3.23
C ALA A 71 -13.17 34.81 4.76
N HIS A 72 -12.51 33.76 5.25
CA HIS A 72 -12.19 33.56 6.65
C HIS A 72 -10.73 33.15 6.81
N GLY A 73 -9.92 34.03 7.43
CA GLY A 73 -8.51 33.74 7.74
C GLY A 73 -8.32 32.85 8.96
N ASP A 74 -9.43 32.47 9.60
CA ASP A 74 -9.54 31.81 10.89
C ASP A 74 -10.53 30.65 10.84
N ARG A 75 -10.64 29.92 9.71
CA ARG A 75 -11.46 28.70 9.68
C ARG A 75 -11.02 27.70 10.74
N LEU A 76 -9.73 27.70 11.03
CA LEU A 76 -9.13 27.10 12.21
C LEU A 76 -8.44 28.19 13.04
N GLY A 77 -8.33 27.97 14.34
CA GLY A 77 -7.55 28.85 15.22
C GLY A 77 -6.06 28.77 14.89
N SER A 78 -5.33 29.86 15.11
CA SER A 78 -3.87 29.92 14.89
C SER A 78 -3.08 28.97 15.80
N THR A 79 -3.70 28.47 16.88
CA THR A 79 -3.13 27.47 17.79
C THR A 79 -3.44 26.03 17.39
N ALA A 80 -4.23 25.80 16.33
CA ALA A 80 -4.64 24.45 15.94
C ALA A 80 -3.45 23.63 15.43
N GLU A 81 -3.35 22.37 15.89
CA GLU A 81 -2.52 21.34 15.27
C GLU A 81 -3.31 20.62 14.17
N ILE A 82 -2.72 20.49 12.98
CA ILE A 82 -3.17 19.54 11.96
C ILE A 82 -2.24 18.35 11.97
N ARG A 83 -2.79 17.15 12.17
CA ARG A 83 -2.07 15.89 12.07
C ARG A 83 -2.57 15.09 10.88
N LEU A 84 -1.69 14.78 9.95
CA LEU A 84 -1.98 13.97 8.78
C LEU A 84 -1.36 12.58 8.95
N ASN A 85 -2.15 11.53 8.69
CA ASN A 85 -1.69 10.15 8.62
C ASN A 85 -2.34 9.46 7.41
N ALA A 86 -1.72 9.59 6.25
CA ALA A 86 -2.38 9.33 4.96
C ALA A 86 -3.67 10.16 4.80
N GLY A 87 -3.61 11.44 5.14
CA GLY A 87 -4.74 12.37 5.09
C GLY A 87 -4.50 13.55 4.14
N THR A 88 -5.58 14.24 3.79
CA THR A 88 -5.56 15.44 2.94
C THR A 88 -5.97 16.70 3.71
N LEU A 89 -5.17 17.75 3.61
CA LEU A 89 -5.56 19.11 3.97
C LEU A 89 -5.76 19.92 2.69
N ALA A 90 -6.98 20.39 2.42
CA ALA A 90 -7.29 21.22 1.28
C ALA A 90 -7.55 22.67 1.72
N PHE A 91 -7.02 23.63 0.96
CA PHE A 91 -7.18 25.06 1.20
C PHE A 91 -7.55 25.78 -0.09
N ALA A 92 -8.71 26.44 -0.07
CA ALA A 92 -9.15 27.34 -1.12
C ALA A 92 -9.31 28.75 -0.51
N PRO A 93 -8.49 29.75 -0.89
CA PRO A 93 -8.56 31.10 -0.31
C PRO A 93 -9.72 31.96 -0.83
N GLY A 94 -10.37 31.57 -1.94
CA GLY A 94 -11.42 32.37 -2.57
C GLY A 94 -10.91 33.65 -3.25
N ASP A 95 -11.82 34.45 -3.80
CA ASP A 95 -11.50 35.68 -4.56
C ASP A 95 -11.86 36.96 -3.79
N PHE A 96 -11.36 37.05 -2.55
CA PHE A 96 -11.71 38.12 -1.59
C PHE A 96 -10.50 38.93 -1.12
N GLY A 97 -9.37 38.88 -1.84
CA GLY A 97 -8.09 39.44 -1.39
C GLY A 97 -7.11 38.37 -0.93
N PHE A 98 -5.92 38.79 -0.47
CA PHE A 98 -4.90 37.86 0.03
C PHE A 98 -5.33 37.29 1.38
N LEU A 99 -5.61 35.99 1.43
CA LEU A 99 -6.05 35.32 2.65
C LEU A 99 -4.90 34.57 3.32
N THR A 100 -4.78 34.69 4.64
CA THR A 100 -3.85 33.86 5.43
C THR A 100 -4.64 32.99 6.39
N GLN A 101 -4.39 31.68 6.37
CA GLN A 101 -4.79 30.74 7.42
C GLN A 101 -3.54 30.36 8.20
N GLU A 102 -3.50 30.70 9.48
CA GLU A 102 -2.42 30.35 10.39
C GLU A 102 -2.72 29.04 11.13
N LEU A 103 -1.69 28.22 11.33
CA LEU A 103 -1.71 26.98 12.08
C LEU A 103 -0.50 26.94 13.01
N SER A 104 -0.62 26.28 14.15
CA SER A 104 0.52 26.09 15.05
C SER A 104 1.41 24.98 14.49
N TYR A 105 0.89 23.75 14.44
CA TYR A 105 1.66 22.59 14.04
C TYR A 105 1.02 21.92 12.83
N LEU A 106 1.86 21.55 11.88
CA LEU A 106 1.53 20.57 10.86
C LEU A 106 2.38 19.32 11.15
N THR A 107 1.73 18.19 11.37
CA THR A 107 2.40 16.95 11.79
C THR A 107 2.09 15.85 10.79
N LEU A 108 3.11 15.33 10.10
CA LEU A 108 3.01 14.17 9.22
C LEU A 108 3.34 12.91 10.04
N SER A 109 2.33 12.16 10.46
CA SER A 109 2.49 11.03 11.39
C SER A 109 2.76 9.70 10.71
N GLY A 110 2.41 9.56 9.43
CA GLY A 110 2.56 8.32 8.67
C GLY A 110 1.97 8.46 7.26
N GLY A 111 2.21 7.46 6.41
CA GLY A 111 1.62 7.35 5.08
C GLY A 111 2.00 8.45 4.08
N ALA A 112 1.30 8.45 2.94
CA ALA A 112 1.39 9.46 1.91
C ALA A 112 0.33 10.55 2.15
N ASN A 113 0.79 11.69 2.66
CA ASN A 113 -0.07 12.81 3.00
C ASN A 113 -0.18 13.78 1.83
N GLN A 114 -1.26 14.56 1.82
CA GLN A 114 -1.52 15.51 0.75
C GLN A 114 -1.92 16.88 1.28
N ILE A 115 -1.44 17.92 0.60
CA ILE A 115 -1.90 19.29 0.79
C ILE A 115 -2.37 19.82 -0.56
N ASP A 116 -3.67 20.12 -0.66
CA ASP A 116 -4.28 20.68 -1.86
C ASP A 116 -4.41 22.19 -1.75
N LEU A 117 -3.71 22.91 -2.61
CA LEU A 117 -3.76 24.35 -2.70
C LEU A 117 -4.55 24.72 -3.95
N HIS A 118 -5.81 25.12 -3.76
CA HIS A 118 -6.68 25.51 -4.85
C HIS A 118 -6.32 26.89 -5.38
N LEU A 119 -5.92 26.94 -6.65
CA LEU A 119 -5.61 28.16 -7.37
C LEU A 119 -6.89 28.84 -7.86
N GLY A 120 -6.75 30.05 -8.41
CA GLY A 120 -7.85 30.80 -9.02
C GLY A 120 -8.31 32.04 -8.28
N SER A 121 -7.82 32.26 -7.05
CA SER A 121 -7.88 33.59 -6.43
C SER A 121 -7.10 34.59 -7.28
N THR A 122 -7.57 35.82 -7.47
CA THR A 122 -6.74 36.85 -8.13
C THR A 122 -5.60 37.33 -7.22
N SER A 123 -5.85 37.35 -5.91
CA SER A 123 -4.94 37.89 -4.91
C SER A 123 -4.04 36.82 -4.26
N GLY A 124 -4.43 35.55 -4.37
CA GLY A 124 -3.69 34.43 -3.81
C GLY A 124 -4.02 34.14 -2.34
N GLY A 125 -3.19 33.32 -1.70
CA GLY A 125 -3.38 32.96 -0.31
C GLY A 125 -2.15 32.30 0.33
N LEU A 126 -2.20 32.17 1.65
CA LEU A 126 -1.12 31.63 2.46
C LEU A 126 -1.70 30.67 3.48
N LEU A 127 -1.26 29.43 3.41
CA LEU A 127 -1.38 28.47 4.51
C LEU A 127 -0.07 28.53 5.28
N LEU A 128 -0.09 29.11 6.48
CA LEU A 128 1.09 29.34 7.30
C LEU A 128 1.09 28.39 8.49
N ALA A 129 2.07 27.50 8.58
CA ALA A 129 2.31 26.70 9.77
C ALA A 129 3.50 27.24 10.55
N GLN A 130 3.38 27.32 11.88
CA GLN A 130 4.51 27.71 12.71
C GLN A 130 5.60 26.63 12.67
N GLU A 131 5.23 25.35 12.71
CA GLU A 131 6.18 24.22 12.66
C GLU A 131 5.66 23.07 11.81
N LEU A 132 6.58 22.37 11.12
CA LEU A 132 6.32 21.10 10.45
C LEU A 132 7.14 19.99 11.09
N SER A 133 6.47 18.92 11.52
CA SER A 133 7.11 17.70 12.01
C SER A 133 6.75 16.49 11.15
N ARG A 134 7.64 15.50 11.10
CA ARG A 134 7.53 14.35 10.19
C ARG A 134 8.01 13.05 10.84
N ALA A 135 7.19 12.01 10.77
CA ALA A 135 7.59 10.64 11.04
C ALA A 135 8.43 10.06 9.88
N ALA A 136 9.40 9.21 10.18
CA ALA A 136 10.37 8.72 9.19
C ALA A 136 9.75 8.10 7.92
N THR A 137 8.61 7.42 8.07
CA THR A 137 7.88 6.71 7.00
C THR A 137 6.87 7.59 6.25
N SER A 138 6.63 8.82 6.70
CA SER A 138 5.63 9.70 6.08
C SER A 138 6.19 10.47 4.89
N THR A 139 5.38 10.62 3.84
CA THR A 139 5.66 11.44 2.66
C THR A 139 4.60 12.54 2.52
N LEU A 140 4.89 13.55 1.72
CA LEU A 140 3.99 14.67 1.45
C LEU A 140 3.95 14.96 -0.05
N ASN A 141 2.75 15.06 -0.62
CA ASN A 141 2.55 15.66 -1.93
C ASN A 141 1.76 16.97 -1.79
N ILE A 142 2.33 18.08 -2.27
CA ILE A 142 1.65 19.37 -2.33
C ILE A 142 1.12 19.54 -3.74
N ARG A 143 -0.20 19.60 -3.91
CA ARG A 143 -0.84 19.72 -5.21
C ARG A 143 -1.40 21.11 -5.41
N TYR A 144 -1.00 21.73 -6.50
CA TYR A 144 -1.63 22.94 -7.02
C TYR A 144 -2.81 22.55 -7.89
N ILE A 145 -4.01 22.83 -7.40
CA ILE A 145 -5.26 22.46 -8.07
C ILE A 145 -5.72 23.66 -8.90
N ASP A 146 -5.63 23.54 -10.22
CA ASP A 146 -6.11 24.57 -11.15
C ASP A 146 -7.63 24.74 -11.05
N PRO A 147 -8.16 25.94 -11.36
CA PRO A 147 -9.60 26.16 -11.41
C PRO A 147 -10.27 25.25 -12.45
N THR A 148 -11.52 24.87 -12.18
CA THR A 148 -12.31 23.98 -13.05
C THR A 148 -12.59 24.54 -14.44
N ASN A 149 -12.35 25.83 -14.68
CA ASN A 149 -12.45 26.46 -15.99
C ASN A 149 -11.32 26.04 -16.96
N GLY A 150 -10.38 25.20 -16.53
CA GLY A 150 -9.37 24.54 -17.37
C GLY A 150 -8.17 25.41 -17.74
N SER A 151 -8.05 26.62 -17.17
CA SER A 151 -6.88 27.46 -17.37
C SER A 151 -5.84 27.19 -16.29
N ALA A 152 -4.60 26.87 -16.69
CA ALA A 152 -3.48 26.79 -15.76
C ALA A 152 -3.32 28.14 -15.05
N ALA A 153 -3.52 28.15 -13.74
CA ALA A 153 -3.44 29.36 -12.94
C ALA A 153 -1.99 29.58 -12.47
N PRO A 154 -1.55 30.83 -12.29
CA PRO A 154 -0.28 31.10 -11.65
C PRO A 154 -0.29 30.59 -10.20
N ILE A 155 0.84 30.08 -9.73
CA ILE A 155 1.02 29.72 -8.32
C ILE A 155 1.01 31.00 -7.49
N ASN A 156 -0.12 31.29 -6.86
CA ASN A 156 -0.32 32.44 -5.98
C ASN A 156 -0.89 32.06 -4.61
N VAL A 157 -1.23 30.79 -4.42
CA VAL A 157 -1.49 30.17 -3.11
C VAL A 157 -0.24 29.41 -2.72
N ARG A 158 0.19 29.50 -1.46
CA ARG A 158 1.41 28.81 -1.00
C ARG A 158 1.27 28.24 0.40
N LEU A 159 2.00 27.17 0.65
CA LEU A 159 2.31 26.68 1.99
C LEU A 159 3.63 27.31 2.45
N GLU A 160 3.64 27.84 3.67
CA GLU A 160 4.83 28.37 4.33
C GLU A 160 5.00 27.79 5.73
N VAL A 161 6.24 27.46 6.11
CA VAL A 161 6.58 26.99 7.46
C VAL A 161 7.64 27.89 8.06
N GLN A 162 7.36 28.48 9.23
CA GLN A 162 8.23 29.49 9.86
C GLN A 162 9.43 28.86 10.57
N ASN A 163 9.17 27.94 11.50
CA ASN A 163 10.18 27.27 12.28
C ASN A 163 10.36 25.85 11.75
N TRP A 164 11.61 25.55 11.41
CA TRP A 164 11.99 24.24 10.94
C TRP A 164 13.34 23.88 11.55
N SER A 165 13.34 22.85 12.40
CA SER A 165 14.51 22.45 13.19
C SER A 165 15.34 21.34 12.56
N ILE A 166 15.01 20.89 11.35
CA ILE A 166 15.76 19.83 10.67
C ILE A 166 16.98 20.43 9.95
N PHE A 167 18.18 20.02 10.39
CA PHE A 167 19.46 20.33 9.74
C PHE A 167 19.56 19.56 8.43
N THR A 168 19.22 20.18 7.31
CA THR A 168 19.55 19.60 6.00
C THR A 168 20.42 20.57 5.22
N GLN A 169 21.64 20.14 4.86
CA GLN A 169 22.48 20.83 3.85
C GLN A 169 21.98 20.57 2.41
N LEU A 170 20.80 19.97 2.30
CA LEU A 170 20.12 19.64 1.06
C LEU A 170 19.29 20.84 0.61
N ASP A 171 19.28 21.11 -0.68
CA ASP A 171 18.42 22.11 -1.33
C ASP A 171 17.04 21.55 -1.73
N ILE A 172 16.78 20.28 -1.38
CA ILE A 172 15.49 19.59 -1.57
C ILE A 172 15.07 18.83 -0.31
N LEU A 173 13.79 18.49 -0.26
CA LEU A 173 13.16 17.59 0.71
C LEU A 173 12.80 16.28 -0.01
N PRO A 174 13.58 15.19 0.15
CA PRO A 174 13.40 13.94 -0.63
C PRO A 174 12.12 13.17 -0.27
N TRP A 175 11.42 13.58 0.79
CA TRP A 175 10.14 13.00 1.22
C TRP A 175 8.93 13.83 0.78
N ALA A 176 9.16 14.98 0.13
CA ALA A 176 8.11 15.87 -0.34
C ALA A 176 8.19 16.13 -1.84
N THR A 177 7.06 15.99 -2.53
CA THR A 177 6.87 16.34 -3.93
C THR A 177 5.87 17.48 -4.07
N ILE A 178 5.93 18.17 -5.20
CA ILE A 178 5.01 19.22 -5.60
C ILE A 178 4.46 18.87 -6.97
N THR A 179 3.14 18.79 -7.09
CA THR A 179 2.41 18.54 -8.34
C THR A 179 1.72 19.82 -8.83
N HIS A 180 1.91 20.19 -10.08
CA HIS A 180 1.10 21.19 -10.78
C HIS A 180 0.78 20.72 -12.19
N GLY A 181 -0.51 20.49 -12.47
CA GLY A 181 -0.92 19.83 -13.71
C GLY A 181 -0.28 18.44 -13.84
N SER A 182 0.42 18.18 -14.93
CA SER A 182 1.15 16.92 -15.17
C SER A 182 2.59 16.93 -14.64
N GLN A 183 3.08 18.07 -14.16
CA GLN A 183 4.44 18.19 -13.65
C GLN A 183 4.50 17.78 -12.19
N VAL A 184 5.52 17.01 -11.85
CA VAL A 184 5.85 16.64 -10.47
C VAL A 184 7.32 16.92 -10.25
N ASP A 185 7.64 17.60 -9.16
CA ASP A 185 8.99 18.04 -8.80
C ASP A 185 9.26 17.84 -7.32
N TRP A 186 10.54 17.87 -6.93
CA TRP A 186 10.89 17.92 -5.52
C TRP A 186 10.42 19.21 -4.86
N ALA A 187 10.10 19.14 -3.57
CA ALA A 187 9.99 20.33 -2.74
C ALA A 187 11.41 20.87 -2.41
N PRO A 188 11.70 22.15 -2.63
CA PRO A 188 12.98 22.77 -2.30
C PRO A 188 13.09 23.02 -0.79
N TRP A 189 14.32 23.06 -0.31
CA TRP A 189 14.66 23.57 1.01
C TRP A 189 15.35 24.93 0.88
N LYS A 190 14.98 25.88 1.75
CA LYS A 190 15.64 27.19 1.88
C LYS A 190 15.79 27.53 3.36
N ALA A 191 16.96 28.07 3.72
CA ALA A 191 17.19 28.56 5.08
C ALA A 191 16.32 29.80 5.37
N GLY A 192 15.71 29.87 6.56
CA GLY A 192 14.90 31.02 7.00
C GLY A 192 13.40 30.92 6.76
N GLY A 193 12.88 29.71 6.48
CA GLY A 193 11.47 29.42 6.24
C GLY A 193 11.29 28.69 4.91
N ILE A 194 10.36 27.74 4.85
CA ILE A 194 10.11 26.96 3.62
C ILE A 194 8.87 27.48 2.94
N VAL A 195 9.07 28.17 1.81
CA VAL A 195 8.00 28.39 0.83
C VAL A 195 8.07 27.28 -0.22
N PHE A 196 7.05 26.45 -0.24
CA PHE A 196 6.99 25.29 -1.13
C PHE A 196 6.64 25.69 -2.57
N ASN A 197 7.65 25.74 -3.44
CA ASN A 197 7.50 25.94 -4.90
C ASN A 197 8.17 24.78 -5.63
N PRO A 198 7.73 24.35 -6.82
CA PRO A 198 8.41 23.29 -7.57
C PRO A 198 9.92 23.54 -7.69
N PHE A 199 10.75 22.53 -7.39
CA PHE A 199 12.19 22.65 -7.59
C PHE A 199 12.52 22.69 -9.08
N THR A 200 13.29 23.69 -9.52
CA THR A 200 13.61 23.90 -10.94
C THR A 200 15.10 23.78 -11.27
N ASN A 201 15.98 23.71 -10.26
CA ASN A 201 17.43 23.83 -10.45
C ASN A 201 18.11 22.47 -10.66
N TYR A 202 17.60 21.69 -11.62
CA TYR A 202 18.19 20.38 -11.90
C TYR A 202 19.49 20.47 -12.70
N TYR A 203 20.42 19.56 -12.42
CA TYR A 203 21.59 19.31 -13.22
C TYR A 203 21.26 18.32 -14.35
N THR A 204 21.45 18.73 -15.60
CA THR A 204 21.20 17.91 -16.81
C THR A 204 22.49 17.60 -17.58
N GLY A 205 23.65 17.93 -17.01
CA GLY A 205 24.95 17.72 -17.64
C GLY A 205 25.48 16.28 -17.54
N SER A 206 26.70 16.09 -18.06
CA SER A 206 27.36 14.78 -18.15
C SER A 206 27.55 14.08 -16.80
N PRO A 207 27.35 12.74 -16.72
CA PRO A 207 27.65 11.92 -15.54
C PRO A 207 29.06 12.06 -14.97
N ALA A 208 30.04 12.37 -15.82
CA ALA A 208 31.42 12.56 -15.39
C ALA A 208 31.61 13.72 -14.37
N ASN A 209 30.63 14.63 -14.30
CA ASN A 209 30.65 15.78 -13.41
C ASN A 209 29.66 15.65 -12.24
N TRP A 210 28.95 14.53 -12.13
CA TRP A 210 28.00 14.30 -11.05
C TRP A 210 28.72 14.27 -9.70
N ASN A 211 28.11 14.91 -8.70
CA ASN A 211 28.61 14.97 -7.33
C ASN A 211 27.44 15.29 -6.37
N THR A 212 27.70 15.34 -5.07
CA THR A 212 26.71 15.51 -3.99
C THR A 212 25.93 16.84 -4.00
N VAL A 213 26.32 17.83 -4.81
CA VAL A 213 25.54 19.08 -4.95
C VAL A 213 24.49 19.01 -6.07
N HIS A 214 24.51 17.97 -6.90
CA HIS A 214 23.65 17.89 -8.07
C HIS A 214 22.36 17.10 -7.81
N ASN A 215 21.21 17.78 -7.94
CA ASN A 215 19.92 17.13 -8.17
C ASN A 215 19.81 16.83 -9.66
N VAL A 216 19.99 15.58 -10.06
CA VAL A 216 20.10 15.20 -11.47
C VAL A 216 18.72 15.03 -12.10
N LEU A 217 18.53 15.55 -13.31
CA LEU A 217 17.38 15.26 -14.16
C LEU A 217 17.83 14.56 -15.44
N ILE A 218 17.25 13.40 -15.71
CA ILE A 218 17.29 12.75 -17.02
C ILE A 218 15.90 12.84 -17.61
N ASP A 219 15.72 13.72 -18.59
CA ASP A 219 14.44 13.99 -19.24
C ASP A 219 14.48 13.51 -20.69
N SER A 220 13.54 12.63 -21.08
CA SER A 220 13.37 12.16 -22.47
C SER A 220 14.66 11.68 -23.17
N SER A 221 15.62 11.18 -22.40
CA SER A 221 16.96 10.84 -22.85
C SER A 221 17.55 9.66 -22.07
N THR A 222 18.62 9.08 -22.60
CA THR A 222 19.34 7.99 -21.94
C THR A 222 20.71 8.46 -21.49
N THR A 223 21.03 8.16 -20.23
CA THR A 223 22.32 8.47 -19.62
C THR A 223 22.99 7.18 -19.16
N THR A 224 24.26 6.98 -19.50
CA THR A 224 25.04 5.82 -19.06
C THR A 224 26.07 6.24 -18.02
N LEU A 225 26.04 5.57 -16.87
CA LEU A 225 27.06 5.72 -15.84
C LEU A 225 28.22 4.77 -16.14
N ASN A 226 29.37 5.34 -16.48
CA ASN A 226 30.59 4.62 -16.85
C ASN A 226 31.77 5.09 -15.99
N ASN A 227 31.74 4.77 -14.69
CA ASN A 227 32.83 5.04 -13.75
C ASN A 227 33.36 3.71 -13.16
N PRO A 228 34.18 2.94 -13.89
CA PRO A 228 34.49 1.56 -13.51
C PRO A 228 35.08 1.43 -12.10
N GLY A 229 34.38 0.70 -11.23
CA GLY A 229 34.78 0.49 -9.83
C GLY A 229 34.66 1.73 -8.92
N GLY A 230 34.12 2.84 -9.43
CA GLY A 230 33.91 4.08 -8.68
C GLY A 230 32.48 4.21 -8.15
N VAL A 231 32.35 4.99 -7.07
CA VAL A 231 31.06 5.45 -6.55
C VAL A 231 30.76 6.80 -7.19
N THR A 232 29.57 6.94 -7.78
CA THR A 232 29.07 8.22 -8.26
C THR A 232 28.06 8.76 -7.27
N TRP A 233 28.29 9.99 -6.82
CA TRP A 233 27.45 10.63 -5.82
C TRP A 233 26.58 11.66 -6.52
N VAL A 234 25.29 11.67 -6.21
CA VAL A 234 24.35 12.73 -6.60
C VAL A 234 23.49 13.06 -5.40
N ARG A 235 22.93 14.26 -5.37
CA ARG A 235 22.00 14.63 -4.32
C ARG A 235 20.70 13.85 -4.42
N SER A 236 20.12 13.84 -5.61
CA SER A 236 18.90 13.13 -5.95
C SER A 236 18.88 12.80 -7.45
N LEU A 237 18.00 11.89 -7.83
CA LEU A 237 17.76 11.55 -9.23
C LEU A 237 16.28 11.74 -9.58
N LYS A 238 16.01 12.51 -10.63
CA LYS A 238 14.71 12.60 -11.30
C LYS A 238 14.81 12.00 -12.71
N LEU A 239 13.91 11.06 -13.02
CA LEU A 239 13.66 10.56 -14.37
C LEU A 239 12.31 11.11 -14.84
N ALA A 240 12.28 11.73 -16.02
CA ALA A 240 11.07 12.31 -16.57
C ALA A 240 10.87 11.95 -18.04
N ASN A 241 9.59 11.83 -18.44
CA ASN A 241 9.15 11.73 -19.83
C ASN A 241 9.92 10.66 -20.66
N GLY A 242 10.15 9.48 -20.09
CA GLY A 242 10.89 8.40 -20.73
C GLY A 242 12.40 8.47 -20.52
N GLY A 243 12.84 9.20 -19.48
CA GLY A 243 14.23 9.26 -19.06
C GLY A 243 14.75 7.88 -18.62
N ALA A 244 15.99 7.58 -19.01
CA ALA A 244 16.63 6.29 -18.76
C ALA A 244 18.04 6.44 -18.18
N LEU A 245 18.33 5.68 -17.12
CA LEU A 245 19.67 5.51 -16.56
C LEU A 245 20.18 4.09 -16.83
N ILE A 246 21.42 3.96 -17.30
CA ILE A 246 22.11 2.68 -17.47
C ILE A 246 23.30 2.64 -16.50
N LEU A 247 23.26 1.75 -15.52
CA LEU A 247 24.33 1.46 -14.58
C LEU A 247 25.30 0.45 -15.21
N GLY A 248 26.42 0.92 -15.75
CA GLY A 248 27.49 0.03 -16.21
C GLY A 248 27.06 -1.04 -17.21
N GLY A 249 27.80 -2.15 -17.21
CA GLY A 249 27.55 -3.30 -18.08
C GLY A 249 28.15 -4.58 -17.49
N PRO A 250 28.03 -5.73 -18.19
CA PRO A 250 28.59 -6.99 -17.71
C PRO A 250 30.08 -6.85 -17.39
N GLY A 251 30.48 -7.18 -16.16
CA GLY A 251 31.87 -7.05 -15.68
C GLY A 251 32.27 -5.65 -15.20
N ASN A 252 31.35 -4.68 -15.24
CA ASN A 252 31.58 -3.32 -14.75
C ASN A 252 30.40 -2.86 -13.87
N SER A 253 30.41 -3.28 -12.60
CA SER A 253 29.43 -2.83 -11.60
C SER A 253 29.61 -1.35 -11.27
N GLN A 254 28.51 -0.60 -11.20
CA GLN A 254 28.49 0.81 -10.85
C GLN A 254 27.73 1.03 -9.54
N ILE A 255 28.16 1.98 -8.73
CA ILE A 255 27.45 2.40 -7.54
C ILE A 255 26.97 3.85 -7.73
N LEU A 256 25.68 4.07 -7.56
CA LEU A 256 25.07 5.40 -7.51
C LEU A 256 24.57 5.67 -6.08
N ASP A 257 25.21 6.64 -5.42
CA ASP A 257 24.83 7.10 -4.08
C ASP A 257 23.90 8.29 -4.22
N LEU A 258 22.68 8.14 -3.68
CA LEU A 258 21.70 9.21 -3.56
C LEU A 258 21.85 9.83 -2.18
N ASP A 259 22.55 10.95 -2.08
CA ASP A 259 22.88 11.62 -0.81
C ASP A 259 21.62 11.96 -0.01
N SER A 260 20.59 12.49 -0.67
CA SER A 260 19.28 12.74 -0.03
C SER A 260 18.42 11.48 0.15
N GLY A 261 18.77 10.38 -0.51
CA GLY A 261 17.90 9.21 -0.65
C GLY A 261 16.75 9.39 -1.65
N GLY A 262 16.64 10.51 -2.36
CA GLY A 262 15.52 10.81 -3.26
C GLY A 262 15.69 10.25 -4.68
N LEU A 263 14.77 9.37 -5.09
CA LEU A 263 14.55 8.93 -6.47
C LEU A 263 13.11 9.28 -6.91
N LEU A 264 12.97 10.09 -7.95
CA LEU A 264 11.68 10.56 -8.47
C LEU A 264 11.52 10.14 -9.94
N SER A 265 10.43 9.44 -10.24
CA SER A 265 10.04 9.07 -11.60
C SER A 265 8.71 9.75 -11.93
N THR A 266 8.68 10.52 -13.01
CA THR A 266 7.52 11.35 -13.39
C THR A 266 7.18 11.23 -14.87
N GLY A 267 5.93 11.55 -15.20
CA GLY A 267 5.43 11.55 -16.57
C GLY A 267 4.84 10.20 -16.98
N SER A 268 4.06 10.22 -18.06
CA SER A 268 3.33 9.04 -18.55
C SER A 268 4.18 8.12 -19.42
N ALA A 269 5.28 8.63 -19.98
CA ALA A 269 6.26 7.80 -20.65
C ALA A 269 7.05 7.01 -19.60
N GLY A 270 7.05 5.68 -19.71
CA GLY A 270 7.71 4.80 -18.74
C GLY A 270 9.22 5.10 -18.64
N ASN A 271 9.68 5.41 -17.43
CA ASN A 271 11.08 5.67 -17.13
C ASN A 271 11.83 4.38 -16.80
N GLN A 272 13.15 4.38 -16.97
CA GLN A 272 13.94 3.14 -16.87
C GLN A 272 15.25 3.31 -16.12
N ILE A 273 15.59 2.29 -15.34
CA ILE A 273 16.93 2.05 -14.81
C ILE A 273 17.33 0.64 -15.25
N SER A 274 18.53 0.49 -15.82
CA SER A 274 19.00 -0.80 -16.31
C SER A 274 20.49 -1.01 -16.07
N GLY A 275 20.98 -2.23 -16.27
CA GLY A 275 22.42 -2.53 -16.26
C GLY A 275 22.86 -3.44 -15.11
N VAL A 276 24.07 -3.23 -14.60
CA VAL A 276 24.69 -3.98 -13.50
C VAL A 276 25.26 -2.99 -12.48
N GLY A 277 24.73 -3.00 -11.25
CA GLY A 277 25.18 -2.07 -10.24
C GLY A 277 24.35 -2.03 -8.96
N GLU A 278 24.50 -0.93 -8.25
CA GLU A 278 23.83 -0.66 -6.98
C GLU A 278 23.36 0.80 -6.97
N ILE A 279 22.14 1.02 -6.50
CA ILE A 279 21.65 2.34 -6.11
C ILE A 279 21.47 2.28 -4.61
N ARG A 280 22.17 3.15 -3.88
CA ARG A 280 22.10 3.14 -2.43
C ARG A 280 21.86 4.50 -1.80
N LEU A 281 21.33 4.48 -0.59
CA LEU A 281 21.22 5.65 0.27
C LEU A 281 22.61 6.18 0.63
N GLY A 282 22.85 7.47 0.45
CA GLY A 282 24.08 8.12 0.88
C GLY A 282 24.24 8.15 2.40
N PHE A 283 25.50 8.21 2.86
CA PHE A 283 25.83 8.10 4.29
C PHE A 283 25.52 9.36 5.12
N ASP A 284 25.28 10.50 4.50
CA ASP A 284 25.17 11.76 5.26
C ASP A 284 23.75 12.02 5.80
N PHE A 285 22.73 11.31 5.31
CA PHE A 285 21.31 11.56 5.65
C PHE A 285 20.50 10.26 5.81
N PHE A 286 20.71 9.54 6.92
CA PHE A 286 20.09 8.24 7.22
C PHE A 286 18.58 8.27 7.56
N ASN A 287 17.72 8.75 6.68
CA ASN A 287 16.28 8.75 6.95
C ASN A 287 15.49 7.71 6.17
N ALA A 288 15.75 7.55 4.86
CA ALA A 288 15.14 6.52 4.00
C ALA A 288 15.68 6.62 2.57
N LEU A 289 15.62 5.52 1.82
CA LEU A 289 15.63 5.56 0.35
C LEU A 289 14.18 5.77 -0.14
N LEU A 290 13.89 6.95 -0.67
CA LEU A 290 12.56 7.39 -1.07
C LEU A 290 12.38 7.28 -2.58
N ILE A 291 11.46 6.42 -3.00
CA ILE A 291 11.16 6.16 -4.41
C ILE A 291 9.75 6.68 -4.70
N HIS A 292 9.66 7.78 -5.43
CA HIS A 292 8.40 8.40 -5.85
C HIS A 292 8.13 8.04 -7.31
N VAL A 293 6.96 7.49 -7.63
CA VAL A 293 6.58 7.15 -9.01
C VAL A 293 5.21 7.74 -9.31
N HIS A 294 5.19 8.79 -10.14
CA HIS A 294 3.99 9.52 -10.55
C HIS A 294 3.80 9.50 -12.07
N GLY A 295 2.55 9.42 -12.53
CA GLY A 295 2.13 9.50 -13.93
C GLY A 295 2.33 8.25 -14.78
N GLY A 296 3.15 7.28 -14.34
CA GLY A 296 3.52 6.10 -15.14
C GLY A 296 4.26 5.01 -14.37
N ASN A 297 5.16 4.29 -15.04
CA ASN A 297 5.97 3.21 -14.45
C ASN A 297 7.44 3.61 -14.37
N LEU A 298 8.11 3.18 -13.30
CA LEU A 298 9.56 3.07 -13.23
C LEU A 298 9.95 1.61 -13.39
N SER A 299 10.64 1.27 -14.48
CA SER A 299 11.16 -0.09 -14.71
C SER A 299 12.63 -0.17 -14.30
N VAL A 300 12.97 -1.11 -13.42
CA VAL A 300 14.34 -1.42 -13.01
C VAL A 300 14.70 -2.81 -13.54
N SER A 301 15.81 -2.92 -14.28
CA SER A 301 16.16 -4.17 -14.97
C SER A 301 17.66 -4.47 -14.98
N GLY A 302 18.02 -5.73 -15.27
CA GLY A 302 19.40 -6.20 -15.21
C GLY A 302 19.75 -6.78 -13.85
N THR A 303 20.98 -6.56 -13.36
CA THR A 303 21.45 -7.05 -12.05
C THR A 303 21.73 -5.85 -11.16
N ILE A 304 20.68 -5.34 -10.51
CA ILE A 304 20.73 -4.12 -9.71
C ILE A 304 20.37 -4.43 -8.27
N THR A 305 21.14 -3.87 -7.34
CA THR A 305 20.77 -3.82 -5.92
C THR A 305 20.19 -2.44 -5.57
N LEU A 306 19.05 -2.41 -4.88
CA LEU A 306 18.55 -1.21 -4.21
C LEU A 306 18.83 -1.35 -2.72
N ASP A 307 19.70 -0.50 -2.18
CA ASP A 307 20.21 -0.63 -0.81
C ASP A 307 19.92 0.62 0.01
N SER A 308 19.26 0.46 1.15
CA SER A 308 19.05 1.54 2.12
C SER A 308 19.81 1.31 3.44
N ILE A 309 20.68 0.31 3.46
CA ILE A 309 21.51 -0.12 4.58
C ILE A 309 20.63 -0.58 5.74
N LEU A 310 20.32 0.31 6.69
CA LEU A 310 19.43 0.06 7.82
C LEU A 310 18.19 0.96 7.82
N ALA A 311 18.14 1.92 6.89
CA ALA A 311 17.02 2.83 6.77
C ALA A 311 15.86 2.17 6.01
N PRO A 312 14.64 2.71 6.07
CA PRO A 312 13.54 2.22 5.27
C PRO A 312 13.74 2.47 3.76
N ILE A 313 13.20 1.57 2.92
CA ILE A 313 12.86 1.89 1.54
C ILE A 313 11.38 2.27 1.51
N ILE A 314 11.07 3.48 1.05
CA ILE A 314 9.70 4.01 1.01
C ILE A 314 9.28 4.22 -0.43
N LYS A 315 8.21 3.56 -0.85
CA LYS A 315 7.57 3.75 -2.16
C LYS A 315 6.29 4.59 -1.99
N THR A 316 6.17 5.65 -2.78
CA THR A 316 4.97 6.50 -2.87
C THR A 316 4.68 6.94 -4.32
N GLY A 317 3.56 7.62 -4.54
CA GLY A 317 2.99 7.91 -5.85
C GLY A 317 2.22 6.72 -6.45
N GLU A 318 1.19 7.02 -7.23
CA GLU A 318 0.24 6.06 -7.78
C GLU A 318 0.83 5.11 -8.82
N GLY A 319 2.02 5.43 -9.34
CA GLY A 319 2.70 4.65 -10.37
C GLY A 319 3.31 3.34 -9.85
N THR A 320 3.69 2.49 -10.81
CA THR A 320 4.31 1.18 -10.51
C THR A 320 5.83 1.24 -10.53
N LEU A 321 6.47 0.75 -9.48
CA LEU A 321 7.87 0.32 -9.49
C LEU A 321 7.93 -1.14 -9.97
N ARG A 322 8.43 -1.36 -11.18
CA ARG A 322 8.56 -2.69 -11.79
C ARG A 322 10.00 -3.16 -11.72
N LEU A 323 10.20 -4.34 -11.15
CA LEU A 323 11.50 -4.95 -10.97
C LEU A 323 11.57 -6.18 -11.87
N ASN A 324 12.32 -6.03 -12.96
CA ASN A 324 12.40 -7.00 -14.06
C ASN A 324 13.86 -7.34 -14.36
N GLY A 325 14.41 -8.27 -13.59
CA GLY A 325 15.78 -8.75 -13.74
C GLY A 325 16.23 -9.51 -12.50
N ASP A 326 17.54 -9.66 -12.33
CA ASP A 326 18.14 -10.17 -11.11
C ASP A 326 18.25 -9.04 -10.08
N ILE A 327 17.10 -8.48 -9.70
CA ILE A 327 17.02 -7.37 -8.74
C ILE A 327 17.08 -7.90 -7.32
N TRP A 328 17.84 -7.22 -6.47
CA TRP A 328 17.88 -7.43 -5.02
C TRP A 328 17.51 -6.12 -4.32
N MET A 329 16.65 -6.17 -3.31
CA MET A 329 16.35 -5.02 -2.45
C MET A 329 16.66 -5.35 -1.01
N GLN A 330 17.34 -4.44 -0.31
CA GLN A 330 17.66 -4.63 1.10
C GLN A 330 17.64 -3.31 1.89
N GLY A 331 17.35 -3.43 3.17
CA GLY A 331 17.22 -2.27 4.05
C GLY A 331 16.69 -2.62 5.42
N GLY A 332 16.23 -1.60 6.13
CA GLY A 332 15.39 -1.75 7.31
C GLY A 332 13.98 -2.26 6.92
N PRO A 333 12.93 -1.44 7.05
CA PRO A 333 11.61 -1.77 6.51
C PRO A 333 11.45 -1.46 5.02
N LEU A 334 10.67 -2.28 4.30
CA LEU A 334 10.02 -1.86 3.05
C LEU A 334 8.65 -1.28 3.38
N VAL A 335 8.39 -0.04 2.96
CA VAL A 335 7.12 0.65 3.17
C VAL A 335 6.55 1.07 1.81
N ILE A 336 5.37 0.55 1.47
CA ILE A 336 4.63 0.91 0.26
C ILE A 336 3.44 1.75 0.71
N ASN A 337 3.63 3.07 0.77
CA ASN A 337 2.54 3.99 1.11
C ASN A 337 1.54 4.12 -0.04
N GLN A 338 2.04 4.13 -1.29
CA GLN A 338 1.21 4.32 -2.48
C GLN A 338 1.69 3.51 -3.70
N GLY A 339 0.73 2.94 -4.43
CA GLY A 339 0.89 2.35 -5.74
C GLY A 339 1.35 0.89 -5.70
N ILE A 340 2.17 0.50 -6.68
CA ILE A 340 2.52 -0.92 -6.88
C ILE A 340 4.04 -1.09 -6.85
N VAL A 341 4.52 -2.09 -6.11
CA VAL A 341 5.85 -2.68 -6.27
C VAL A 341 5.66 -4.08 -6.86
N SER A 342 6.18 -4.29 -8.06
CA SER A 342 5.97 -5.52 -8.82
C SER A 342 7.29 -6.22 -9.13
N PHE A 343 7.50 -7.40 -8.56
CA PHE A 343 8.61 -8.28 -8.91
C PHE A 343 8.16 -9.24 -10.01
N GLU A 344 8.56 -8.94 -11.25
CA GLU A 344 8.31 -9.85 -12.38
C GLU A 344 9.34 -10.98 -12.38
N LYS A 345 10.58 -10.65 -12.04
CA LYS A 345 11.76 -11.52 -11.86
C LYS A 345 12.64 -10.90 -10.77
N GLY A 346 13.40 -11.69 -10.03
CA GLY A 346 14.26 -11.15 -8.98
C GLY A 346 15.07 -12.21 -8.26
N LYS A 347 16.13 -11.77 -7.55
CA LYS A 347 16.81 -12.61 -6.56
C LYS A 347 16.02 -12.70 -5.25
N GLY A 348 15.16 -11.70 -4.99
CA GLY A 348 14.34 -11.58 -3.79
C GLY A 348 14.53 -10.24 -3.09
N MET A 349 14.22 -10.22 -1.80
CA MET A 349 14.28 -9.08 -0.90
C MET A 349 14.78 -9.52 0.48
N ASP A 350 15.41 -8.60 1.19
CA ASP A 350 15.79 -8.77 2.59
C ASP A 350 15.33 -7.58 3.44
N PHE A 351 14.24 -7.80 4.17
CA PHE A 351 13.60 -6.83 5.05
C PHE A 351 13.06 -7.51 6.29
N MET A 352 13.31 -6.92 7.46
CA MET A 352 12.70 -7.39 8.70
C MET A 352 11.18 -7.14 8.71
N THR A 353 10.74 -6.05 8.08
CA THR A 353 9.33 -5.67 8.02
C THR A 353 8.95 -5.18 6.63
N VAL A 354 7.79 -5.62 6.15
CA VAL A 354 7.18 -5.17 4.91
C VAL A 354 5.79 -4.63 5.23
N LEU A 355 5.61 -3.32 5.09
CA LEU A 355 4.33 -2.63 5.24
C LEU A 355 3.76 -2.32 3.86
N ILE A 356 2.58 -2.86 3.57
CA ILE A 356 1.84 -2.64 2.33
C ILE A 356 0.62 -1.81 2.67
N GLY A 357 0.52 -0.64 2.06
CA GLY A 357 -0.55 0.32 2.27
C GLY A 357 -0.33 1.21 3.48
N ASP A 358 -1.02 2.35 3.46
CA ASP A 358 -1.02 3.36 4.52
C ASP A 358 -2.41 3.65 5.09
N GLY A 359 -3.37 2.76 4.83
CA GLY A 359 -4.76 2.95 5.20
C GLY A 359 -5.57 3.71 4.14
N THR A 360 -5.03 3.91 2.93
CA THR A 360 -5.71 4.59 1.81
C THR A 360 -5.49 3.89 0.48
N GLY A 361 -6.44 4.06 -0.44
CA GLY A 361 -6.27 3.59 -1.81
C GLY A 361 -5.91 2.10 -1.91
N THR A 362 -5.41 1.70 -3.08
CA THR A 362 -5.01 0.33 -3.36
C THR A 362 -3.50 0.25 -3.53
N ASP A 363 -2.86 -0.52 -2.65
CA ASP A 363 -1.41 -0.67 -2.63
C ASP A 363 -1.03 -2.12 -2.75
N VAL A 364 -0.03 -2.41 -3.56
CA VAL A 364 0.27 -3.79 -3.96
C VAL A 364 1.76 -4.08 -3.87
N LEU A 365 2.09 -5.17 -3.18
CA LEU A 365 3.34 -5.89 -3.39
C LEU A 365 3.05 -7.17 -4.18
N GLU A 366 3.66 -7.29 -5.35
CA GLU A 366 3.58 -8.51 -6.15
C GLU A 366 4.89 -9.29 -6.07
N LEU A 367 4.79 -10.54 -5.62
CA LEU A 367 5.91 -11.48 -5.51
C LEU A 367 6.19 -12.18 -6.86
N PRO A 368 7.46 -12.52 -7.13
CA PRO A 368 7.82 -13.19 -8.37
C PRO A 368 7.33 -14.64 -8.38
N ALA A 369 6.91 -15.12 -9.55
CA ALA A 369 6.44 -16.50 -9.73
C ALA A 369 7.56 -17.53 -9.50
N SER A 370 7.21 -18.73 -9.04
CA SER A 370 8.13 -19.88 -8.88
C SER A 370 9.36 -19.58 -8.02
N HIS A 371 9.19 -18.81 -6.95
CA HIS A 371 10.23 -18.50 -5.98
C HIS A 371 9.90 -19.04 -4.60
N ASP A 372 10.93 -19.48 -3.89
CA ASP A 372 10.87 -19.83 -2.48
C ASP A 372 11.43 -18.67 -1.65
N ASN A 373 10.62 -18.16 -0.73
CA ASN A 373 10.92 -17.04 0.16
C ASN A 373 11.47 -15.81 -0.57
N PRO A 374 10.70 -15.21 -1.50
CA PRO A 374 11.10 -13.98 -2.16
C PRO A 374 11.33 -12.81 -1.20
N ILE A 375 10.74 -12.84 0.01
CA ILE A 375 11.09 -11.94 1.12
C ILE A 375 11.78 -12.76 2.21
N THR A 376 12.95 -12.30 2.63
CA THR A 376 13.74 -12.86 3.74
C THR A 376 14.06 -11.78 4.78
N SER A 377 14.60 -12.18 5.93
CA SER A 377 15.16 -11.27 6.92
C SER A 377 16.47 -11.82 7.46
N SER A 378 17.62 -11.28 7.02
CA SER A 378 18.94 -11.66 7.54
C SER A 378 19.19 -11.16 8.97
N TRP A 379 18.36 -10.23 9.44
CA TRP A 379 18.44 -9.62 10.76
C TRP A 379 17.62 -10.37 11.82
N ASP A 380 16.63 -11.18 11.42
CA ASP A 380 15.83 -11.99 12.32
C ASP A 380 16.45 -13.39 12.47
N PRO A 381 16.65 -13.91 13.70
CA PRO A 381 17.15 -15.27 13.91
C PRO A 381 16.31 -16.38 13.25
N SER A 382 15.02 -16.14 13.03
CA SER A 382 14.12 -17.05 12.30
C SER A 382 14.31 -17.01 10.78
N GLY A 383 14.92 -15.94 10.26
CA GLY A 383 15.09 -15.71 8.83
C GLY A 383 13.86 -15.14 8.12
N TRP A 384 12.74 -14.92 8.81
CA TRP A 384 11.45 -14.60 8.21
C TRP A 384 10.97 -13.17 8.48
N PRO A 385 10.35 -12.51 7.49
CA PRO A 385 9.85 -11.14 7.64
C PRO A 385 8.54 -11.06 8.45
N SER A 386 8.26 -9.88 9.00
CA SER A 386 6.91 -9.47 9.40
C SER A 386 6.23 -8.71 8.26
N ILE A 387 5.02 -9.12 7.88
CA ILE A 387 4.24 -8.49 6.80
C ILE A 387 3.00 -7.84 7.41
N VAL A 388 2.79 -6.57 7.10
CA VAL A 388 1.63 -5.79 7.51
C VAL A 388 0.85 -5.38 6.27
N LEU A 389 -0.45 -5.72 6.24
CA LEU A 389 -1.40 -5.23 5.25
C LEU A 389 -2.25 -4.14 5.91
N HIS A 390 -2.00 -2.88 5.57
CA HIS A 390 -2.72 -1.73 6.11
C HIS A 390 -3.54 -1.06 5.01
N GLY A 391 -4.74 -1.60 4.79
CA GLY A 391 -5.70 -1.02 3.85
C GLY A 391 -6.71 -0.12 4.54
N THR A 392 -7.50 0.64 3.78
CA THR A 392 -8.53 1.49 4.39
C THR A 392 -9.63 0.63 5.04
N PRO A 393 -10.13 1.01 6.22
CA PRO A 393 -11.32 0.39 6.80
C PRO A 393 -12.61 0.80 6.07
N TYR A 394 -12.57 1.82 5.21
CA TYR A 394 -13.71 2.34 4.46
C TYR A 394 -13.56 2.00 2.97
N SER A 395 -14.56 1.35 2.38
CA SER A 395 -14.54 1.00 0.95
C SER A 395 -15.87 1.31 0.29
N THR A 396 -15.82 1.83 -0.94
CA THR A 396 -17.01 2.05 -1.78
C THR A 396 -17.69 0.74 -2.19
N SER A 397 -16.97 -0.38 -2.05
CA SER A 397 -17.46 -1.73 -2.31
C SER A 397 -17.25 -2.63 -1.09
N PRO A 398 -18.05 -2.49 -0.02
CA PRO A 398 -17.82 -3.19 1.25
C PRO A 398 -17.74 -4.72 1.13
N GLY A 399 -18.46 -5.29 0.15
CA GLY A 399 -18.50 -6.72 -0.14
C GLY A 399 -17.42 -7.24 -1.10
N SER A 400 -16.58 -6.38 -1.68
CA SER A 400 -15.45 -6.81 -2.53
C SER A 400 -14.13 -6.32 -1.94
N GLY A 401 -13.07 -7.11 -2.07
CA GLY A 401 -11.73 -6.68 -1.70
C GLY A 401 -11.01 -5.89 -2.81
N ALA A 402 -11.70 -5.55 -3.91
CA ALA A 402 -11.06 -5.04 -5.13
C ALA A 402 -10.63 -3.58 -5.07
N ALA A 403 -11.38 -2.77 -4.33
CA ALA A 403 -11.10 -1.36 -4.19
C ALA A 403 -10.61 -1.10 -2.77
N ASP A 404 -9.52 -0.35 -2.71
CA ASP A 404 -8.98 0.27 -1.52
C ASP A 404 -8.42 -0.74 -0.49
N ALA A 405 -7.63 -1.71 -0.97
CA ALA A 405 -7.02 -2.75 -0.15
C ALA A 405 -5.49 -2.71 -0.21
N ALA A 406 -4.86 -3.13 0.89
CA ALA A 406 -3.45 -3.49 0.92
C ALA A 406 -3.27 -4.94 0.47
N ILE A 407 -2.57 -5.15 -0.64
CA ILE A 407 -2.54 -6.42 -1.37
C ILE A 407 -1.14 -7.03 -1.36
N LEU A 408 -1.04 -8.25 -0.83
CA LEU A 408 0.08 -9.15 -1.11
C LEU A 408 -0.33 -10.13 -2.22
N ARG A 409 0.32 -10.05 -3.38
CA ARG A 409 -0.02 -10.83 -4.57
C ARG A 409 1.06 -11.87 -4.89
N PHE A 410 0.63 -13.11 -5.11
CA PHE A 410 1.46 -14.23 -5.56
C PHE A 410 1.27 -14.43 -7.07
N ARG A 411 2.32 -14.82 -7.80
CA ARG A 411 2.28 -14.98 -9.28
C ARG A 411 2.43 -16.43 -9.76
N GLY A 412 2.24 -17.41 -8.88
CA GLY A 412 2.13 -18.83 -9.22
C GLY A 412 3.35 -19.63 -8.80
N GLY A 413 3.15 -20.75 -8.11
CA GLY A 413 4.23 -21.59 -7.59
C GLY A 413 5.15 -20.88 -6.60
N THR A 414 4.67 -19.83 -5.95
CA THR A 414 5.47 -19.00 -5.03
C THR A 414 5.24 -19.46 -3.60
N VAL A 415 6.32 -19.74 -2.87
CA VAL A 415 6.28 -20.10 -1.45
C VAL A 415 6.84 -18.93 -0.65
N GLN A 416 6.14 -18.50 0.40
CA GLN A 416 6.62 -17.46 1.31
C GLN A 416 6.40 -17.89 2.75
N ASN A 417 7.45 -17.79 3.56
CA ASN A 417 7.39 -17.93 5.01
C ASN A 417 7.43 -16.53 5.66
N ALA A 418 6.58 -16.28 6.64
CA ALA A 418 6.57 -15.03 7.39
C ALA A 418 6.51 -15.32 8.90
N GLN A 419 7.27 -14.53 9.66
CA GLN A 419 7.19 -14.54 11.12
C GLN A 419 5.83 -14.01 11.58
N LEU A 420 5.28 -13.02 10.89
CA LEU A 420 3.99 -12.42 11.21
C LEU A 420 3.27 -11.99 9.92
N LEU A 421 1.97 -12.27 9.85
CA LEU A 421 1.02 -11.49 9.05
C LEU A 421 0.12 -10.70 10.00
N HIS A 422 0.14 -9.37 9.86
CA HIS A 422 -0.75 -8.45 10.56
C HIS A 422 -1.65 -7.75 9.55
N VAL A 423 -2.94 -7.63 9.86
CA VAL A 423 -3.91 -6.97 8.99
C VAL A 423 -4.61 -5.83 9.73
N GLU A 424 -4.53 -4.64 9.16
CA GLU A 424 -5.18 -3.41 9.60
C GLU A 424 -6.16 -2.96 8.50
N GLY A 425 -7.41 -2.69 8.87
CA GLY A 425 -8.46 -2.35 7.90
C GLY A 425 -8.67 -3.48 6.88
N ARG A 426 -8.58 -3.18 5.58
CA ARG A 426 -8.85 -4.15 4.51
C ARG A 426 -7.57 -4.67 3.88
N GLY A 427 -7.14 -5.86 4.31
CA GLY A 427 -6.04 -6.59 3.67
C GLY A 427 -6.51 -7.54 2.58
N MET A 428 -5.63 -7.88 1.65
CA MET A 428 -5.86 -8.89 0.63
C MET A 428 -4.65 -9.80 0.41
N LEU A 429 -4.91 -11.10 0.35
CA LEU A 429 -4.04 -12.09 -0.27
C LEU A 429 -4.60 -12.42 -1.65
N ASP A 430 -3.82 -12.15 -2.71
CA ASP A 430 -4.22 -12.38 -4.09
C ASP A 430 -3.37 -13.50 -4.71
N PHE A 431 -3.97 -14.67 -4.88
CA PHE A 431 -3.29 -15.88 -5.33
C PHE A 431 -3.42 -16.08 -6.85
N LEU A 432 -2.57 -15.44 -7.64
CA LEU A 432 -2.58 -15.64 -9.10
C LEU A 432 -1.69 -16.80 -9.52
N GLY A 433 -2.16 -17.58 -10.51
CA GLY A 433 -1.31 -18.49 -11.30
C GLY A 433 -0.80 -19.76 -10.60
N GLY A 434 -1.34 -20.11 -9.42
CA GLY A 434 -1.03 -21.38 -8.74
C GLY A 434 -1.47 -22.61 -9.54
N THR A 435 -0.79 -23.74 -9.34
CA THR A 435 -1.20 -25.03 -9.92
C THR A 435 -1.05 -26.14 -8.87
N VAL A 436 -1.74 -27.26 -9.03
CA VAL A 436 -1.63 -28.39 -8.06
C VAL A 436 -0.20 -28.93 -7.96
N ALA A 437 0.57 -28.90 -9.05
CA ALA A 437 1.96 -29.34 -9.04
C ALA A 437 2.95 -28.31 -8.47
N LYS A 438 2.54 -27.03 -8.45
CA LYS A 438 3.32 -25.88 -7.96
C LYS A 438 2.35 -24.89 -7.32
N PRO A 439 1.87 -25.17 -6.10
CA PRO A 439 0.90 -24.31 -5.45
C PRO A 439 1.56 -22.99 -5.04
N ASN A 440 0.76 -21.94 -4.88
CA ASN A 440 1.18 -20.82 -4.05
C ASN A 440 1.03 -21.21 -2.58
N MET A 441 2.01 -20.88 -1.75
CA MET A 441 1.98 -21.22 -0.33
C MET A 441 2.42 -20.05 0.52
N LEU A 442 1.65 -19.74 1.55
CA LEU A 442 2.01 -18.76 2.57
C LEU A 442 2.03 -19.45 3.95
N TYR A 443 3.21 -19.54 4.55
CA TYR A 443 3.43 -20.07 5.89
C TYR A 443 3.55 -18.92 6.89
N LEU A 444 2.72 -18.93 7.93
CA LEU A 444 2.67 -17.90 8.95
C LEU A 444 3.01 -18.50 10.31
N GLU A 445 4.05 -17.98 10.95
CA GLU A 445 4.32 -18.29 12.36
C GLU A 445 3.29 -17.61 13.26
N GLU A 446 2.97 -16.35 13.01
CA GLU A 446 1.92 -15.61 13.71
C GLU A 446 0.94 -14.96 12.72
N PHE A 447 -0.34 -14.92 13.08
CA PHE A 447 -1.38 -14.30 12.28
C PHE A 447 -2.34 -13.50 13.16
N THR A 448 -2.46 -12.20 12.88
CA THR A 448 -3.20 -11.24 13.70
C THR A 448 -4.04 -10.28 12.87
N LEU A 449 -5.15 -9.83 13.46
CA LEU A 449 -6.02 -8.77 12.95
C LEU A 449 -6.06 -7.65 14.00
N ALA A 450 -5.92 -6.40 13.58
CA ALA A 450 -5.78 -5.26 14.49
C ALA A 450 -7.06 -4.94 15.29
N ASP A 451 -8.20 -4.84 14.60
CA ASP A 451 -9.49 -4.51 15.20
C ASP A 451 -10.60 -5.32 14.54
N PHE A 452 -11.35 -6.07 15.33
CA PHE A 452 -12.46 -6.87 14.82
C PHE A 452 -13.58 -6.02 14.23
N ASP A 453 -13.78 -4.77 14.64
CA ASP A 453 -14.89 -3.96 14.12
C ASP A 453 -14.65 -3.51 12.68
N THR A 454 -13.40 -3.23 12.31
CA THR A 454 -13.05 -2.66 11.00
C THR A 454 -12.18 -3.56 10.11
N THR A 455 -11.48 -4.54 10.68
CA THR A 455 -10.52 -5.35 9.93
C THR A 455 -11.21 -6.49 9.19
N LEU A 456 -10.87 -6.64 7.91
CA LEU A 456 -11.23 -7.77 7.06
C LEU A 456 -10.03 -8.22 6.24
N LEU A 457 -9.85 -9.54 6.13
CA LEU A 457 -8.92 -10.13 5.17
C LEU A 457 -9.68 -10.75 4.02
N PHE A 458 -9.40 -10.31 2.80
CA PHE A 458 -9.90 -10.93 1.58
C PHE A 458 -8.88 -11.91 1.02
N ILE A 459 -9.34 -13.07 0.59
CA ILE A 459 -8.55 -14.04 -0.14
C ILE A 459 -9.14 -14.15 -1.54
N ARG A 460 -8.37 -13.73 -2.54
CA ARG A 460 -8.79 -13.62 -3.92
C ARG A 460 -8.07 -14.65 -4.78
N HIS A 461 -8.76 -15.11 -5.83
CA HIS A 461 -8.28 -16.10 -6.80
C HIS A 461 -7.83 -17.42 -6.17
N TRP A 462 -8.35 -17.74 -4.99
CA TRP A 462 -8.02 -18.98 -4.29
C TRP A 462 -8.66 -20.17 -4.98
N GLU A 463 -7.87 -21.21 -5.22
CA GLU A 463 -8.33 -22.51 -5.69
C GLU A 463 -7.82 -23.65 -4.80
N ASP A 464 -8.71 -24.57 -4.42
CA ASP A 464 -8.39 -25.73 -3.58
C ASP A 464 -7.23 -26.57 -4.17
N GLY A 465 -6.26 -26.88 -3.32
CA GLY A 465 -5.04 -27.60 -3.70
C GLY A 465 -4.06 -26.83 -4.60
N ARG A 466 -4.35 -25.59 -5.00
CA ARG A 466 -3.44 -24.70 -5.75
C ARG A 466 -2.91 -23.55 -4.92
N ASP A 467 -3.65 -23.13 -3.92
CA ASP A 467 -3.31 -22.00 -3.07
C ASP A 467 -3.51 -22.38 -1.61
N ILE A 468 -2.45 -22.27 -0.81
CA ILE A 468 -2.42 -22.82 0.55
C ILE A 468 -1.98 -21.73 1.53
N LEU A 469 -2.85 -21.42 2.48
CA LEU A 469 -2.58 -20.50 3.58
C LEU A 469 -2.43 -21.30 4.88
N LEU A 470 -1.23 -21.28 5.47
CA LEU A 470 -0.88 -22.08 6.64
C LEU A 470 -0.55 -21.18 7.83
N ALA A 471 -1.15 -21.43 8.98
CA ALA A 471 -0.85 -20.77 10.25
C ALA A 471 -0.31 -21.77 11.27
N HIS A 472 0.80 -21.45 11.93
CA HIS A 472 1.42 -22.33 12.90
C HIS A 472 0.49 -22.53 14.11
N ARG A 473 0.13 -23.78 14.41
CA ARG A 473 -0.91 -24.10 15.39
C ARG A 473 -0.59 -23.55 16.78
N GLU A 474 0.56 -23.93 17.34
CA GLU A 474 0.85 -23.60 18.75
C GLU A 474 0.97 -22.09 19.02
N LYS A 475 1.36 -21.31 18.01
CA LYS A 475 1.49 -19.85 18.10
C LYS A 475 0.16 -19.13 17.90
N ASN A 476 -0.84 -19.78 17.30
CA ASN A 476 -2.11 -19.14 16.91
C ASN A 476 -3.35 -19.74 17.58
N LYS A 477 -3.19 -20.81 18.39
CA LYS A 477 -4.32 -21.55 18.97
C LYS A 477 -5.25 -20.77 19.90
N ASP A 478 -4.72 -19.73 20.54
CA ASP A 478 -5.49 -18.87 21.45
C ASP A 478 -6.09 -17.65 20.73
N ARG A 479 -5.81 -17.48 19.42
CA ARG A 479 -6.22 -16.32 18.60
C ARG A 479 -7.17 -16.69 17.45
N ILE A 480 -6.90 -17.80 16.75
CA ILE A 480 -7.72 -18.23 15.62
C ILE A 480 -8.93 -19.01 16.14
N ASP A 481 -9.99 -18.27 16.44
CA ASP A 481 -11.31 -18.78 16.81
C ASP A 481 -12.36 -18.49 15.72
N ALA A 482 -13.64 -18.67 16.06
CA ALA A 482 -14.74 -18.44 15.13
C ALA A 482 -14.87 -16.96 14.72
N ASP A 483 -14.61 -16.02 15.64
CA ASP A 483 -14.72 -14.59 15.36
C ASP A 483 -13.56 -14.14 14.45
N PHE A 484 -12.35 -14.68 14.69
CA PHE A 484 -11.19 -14.53 13.79
C PHE A 484 -11.51 -15.00 12.37
N LEU A 485 -11.98 -16.24 12.22
CA LEU A 485 -12.31 -16.80 10.91
C LEU A 485 -13.46 -16.05 10.22
N ALA A 486 -14.41 -15.49 10.97
CA ALA A 486 -15.51 -14.70 10.41
C ALA A 486 -15.02 -13.43 9.68
N ARG A 487 -13.80 -12.94 9.99
CA ARG A 487 -13.17 -11.79 9.33
C ARG A 487 -12.36 -12.14 8.09
N ILE A 488 -12.22 -13.42 7.76
CA ILE A 488 -11.57 -13.88 6.54
C ILE A 488 -12.65 -14.22 5.50
N LYS A 489 -12.56 -13.59 4.33
CA LYS A 489 -13.52 -13.72 3.23
C LYS A 489 -12.82 -14.23 1.98
N PHE A 490 -13.24 -15.39 1.49
CA PHE A 490 -12.79 -15.90 0.19
C PHE A 490 -13.71 -15.36 -0.90
N GLU A 491 -13.15 -14.60 -1.85
CA GLU A 491 -13.96 -14.02 -2.92
C GLU A 491 -14.53 -15.10 -3.84
N GLY A 492 -15.81 -14.99 -4.16
CA GLY A 492 -16.53 -15.98 -4.97
C GLY A 492 -17.09 -17.16 -4.19
N TYR A 493 -16.94 -17.18 -2.86
CA TYR A 493 -17.47 -18.23 -1.99
C TYR A 493 -18.40 -17.63 -0.92
N ASP A 494 -19.54 -18.28 -0.69
CA ASP A 494 -20.50 -17.88 0.36
C ASP A 494 -20.21 -18.58 1.70
N ALA A 495 -19.41 -19.66 1.67
CA ALA A 495 -19.06 -20.43 2.85
C ALA A 495 -18.04 -19.68 3.73
N PRO A 496 -18.14 -19.80 5.08
CA PRO A 496 -17.18 -19.18 5.98
C PRO A 496 -15.79 -19.81 5.84
N ALA A 497 -14.76 -19.08 6.28
CA ALA A 497 -13.44 -19.67 6.48
C ALA A 497 -13.49 -20.72 7.60
N GLU A 498 -12.72 -21.79 7.44
CA GLU A 498 -12.45 -22.79 8.46
C GLU A 498 -10.94 -23.01 8.58
N TRP A 499 -10.53 -23.68 9.65
CA TRP A 499 -9.18 -24.24 9.75
C TRP A 499 -9.23 -25.77 9.81
N VAL A 500 -8.25 -26.43 9.21
CA VAL A 500 -8.03 -27.88 9.33
C VAL A 500 -6.57 -28.20 9.61
N TYR A 501 -6.30 -29.38 10.19
CA TYR A 501 -4.92 -29.83 10.38
C TYR A 501 -4.23 -30.08 9.04
N TRP A 502 -3.04 -29.52 8.88
CA TRP A 502 -2.18 -29.75 7.72
C TRP A 502 -1.02 -30.68 8.06
N GLY A 503 -0.77 -31.68 7.21
CA GLY A 503 0.38 -32.58 7.34
C GLY A 503 0.43 -33.31 8.68
N ASP A 504 1.50 -33.07 9.45
CA ASP A 504 1.74 -33.65 10.78
C ASP A 504 0.96 -32.95 11.91
N GLY A 505 0.20 -31.90 11.58
CA GLY A 505 -0.59 -31.12 12.51
C GLY A 505 0.16 -29.95 13.16
N THR A 506 1.39 -29.65 12.73
CA THR A 506 2.14 -28.45 13.17
C THR A 506 1.45 -27.17 12.68
N TYR A 507 0.86 -27.21 11.49
CA TYR A 507 0.14 -26.11 10.88
C TYR A 507 -1.36 -26.37 10.77
N TRP A 508 -2.11 -25.29 10.80
CA TRP A 508 -3.49 -25.22 10.35
C TRP A 508 -3.55 -24.64 8.95
N GLU A 509 -4.29 -25.29 8.05
CA GLU A 509 -4.68 -24.71 6.77
C GLU A 509 -5.95 -23.89 6.94
N ILE A 510 -5.90 -22.61 6.60
CA ILE A 510 -7.06 -21.72 6.53
C ILE A 510 -7.64 -21.79 5.13
N ARG A 511 -8.89 -22.21 5.01
CA ARG A 511 -9.54 -22.48 3.71
C ARG A 511 -11.05 -22.22 3.77
N VAL A 512 -11.72 -22.32 2.62
CA VAL A 512 -13.18 -22.27 2.53
C VAL A 512 -13.78 -23.55 3.12
N ALA A 513 -14.80 -23.41 3.97
CA ALA A 513 -15.56 -24.57 4.43
C ALA A 513 -16.23 -25.27 3.22
N PRO A 514 -16.07 -26.59 3.06
CA PRO A 514 -16.58 -27.30 1.89
C PRO A 514 -18.10 -27.18 1.80
N GLU A 515 -18.61 -26.80 0.62
CA GLU A 515 -20.03 -26.55 0.42
C GLU A 515 -20.86 -27.84 0.69
N PRO A 516 -21.97 -27.78 1.46
CA PRO A 516 -22.74 -28.97 1.86
C PRO A 516 -23.22 -29.84 0.69
N HIS A 517 -23.44 -29.25 -0.47
CA HIS A 517 -23.94 -29.94 -1.66
C HIS A 517 -22.85 -30.75 -2.39
N THR A 518 -21.57 -30.44 -2.20
CA THR A 518 -20.45 -31.23 -2.71
C THR A 518 -20.39 -32.59 -2.02
N TYR A 519 -20.64 -32.63 -0.70
CA TYR A 519 -20.85 -33.89 0.02
C TYR A 519 -22.15 -34.59 -0.37
N GLY A 520 -23.24 -33.83 -0.58
CA GLY A 520 -24.51 -34.38 -1.06
C GLY A 520 -24.37 -35.09 -2.42
N ALA A 521 -23.58 -34.53 -3.34
CA ALA A 521 -23.33 -35.10 -4.66
C ALA A 521 -22.42 -36.33 -4.59
N ILE A 522 -21.33 -36.30 -3.82
CA ILE A 522 -20.41 -37.44 -3.65
C ILE A 522 -21.11 -38.61 -2.92
N LEU A 523 -21.81 -38.31 -1.81
CA LEU A 523 -22.58 -39.32 -1.08
C LEU A 523 -23.79 -39.81 -1.89
N GLY A 524 -24.43 -38.94 -2.67
CA GLY A 524 -25.48 -39.31 -3.60
C GLY A 524 -25.00 -40.25 -4.70
N ALA A 525 -23.83 -39.97 -5.29
CA ALA A 525 -23.20 -40.82 -6.30
C ALA A 525 -22.77 -42.19 -5.73
N LEU A 526 -22.17 -42.21 -4.53
CA LEU A 526 -21.82 -43.45 -3.83
C LEU A 526 -23.06 -44.25 -3.41
N GLY A 527 -24.11 -43.58 -2.94
CA GLY A 527 -25.38 -44.19 -2.59
C GLY A 527 -26.09 -44.83 -3.79
N LEU A 528 -26.09 -44.15 -4.94
CA LEU A 528 -26.59 -44.69 -6.22
C LEU A 528 -25.75 -45.88 -6.69
N GLY A 529 -24.42 -45.77 -6.61
CA GLY A 529 -23.50 -46.86 -6.93
C GLY A 529 -23.74 -48.12 -6.08
N PHE A 530 -23.91 -47.94 -4.76
CA PHE A 530 -24.21 -49.04 -3.84
C PHE A 530 -25.60 -49.66 -4.09
N PHE A 531 -26.62 -48.84 -4.39
CA PHE A 531 -27.95 -49.33 -4.73
C PHE A 531 -27.95 -50.17 -6.02
N VAL A 532 -27.25 -49.71 -7.06
CA VAL A 532 -27.08 -50.45 -8.33
C VAL A 532 -26.33 -51.76 -8.10
N TRP A 533 -25.26 -51.74 -7.30
CA TRP A 533 -24.51 -52.95 -6.92
C TRP A 533 -25.39 -53.97 -6.18
N ARG A 534 -26.19 -53.52 -5.22
CA ARG A 534 -27.13 -54.38 -4.48
C ARG A 534 -28.20 -54.98 -5.39
N LYS A 535 -28.70 -54.22 -6.37
CA LYS A 535 -29.67 -54.70 -7.37
C LYS A 535 -29.06 -55.76 -8.29
N ARG A 536 -27.80 -55.58 -8.71
CA ARG A 536 -27.05 -56.58 -9.49
C ARG A 536 -26.84 -57.90 -8.71
N LYS A 537 -26.47 -57.84 -7.42
CA LYS A 537 -26.34 -59.06 -6.61
C LYS A 537 -27.65 -59.83 -6.42
N ARG A 538 -28.79 -59.13 -6.31
CA ARG A 538 -30.12 -59.78 -6.24
C ARG A 538 -30.55 -60.40 -7.58
N GLY A 539 -30.17 -59.80 -8.72
CA GLY A 539 -30.39 -60.39 -10.04
C GLY A 539 -29.57 -61.67 -10.29
N SER A 540 -28.32 -61.71 -9.80
CA SER A 540 -27.45 -62.89 -9.92
C SER A 540 -27.86 -64.05 -9.01
N ALA A 541 -28.50 -63.79 -7.86
CA ALA A 541 -29.05 -64.83 -6.99
C ALA A 541 -30.26 -65.55 -7.61
N ASN A 542 -31.10 -64.84 -8.38
CA ASN A 542 -32.23 -65.44 -9.09
C ASN A 542 -31.82 -66.17 -10.38
N ALA A 543 -30.68 -65.83 -10.98
CA ALA A 543 -30.15 -66.56 -12.14
C ALA A 543 -29.47 -67.90 -11.76
N ALA A 544 -28.97 -68.03 -10.53
CA ALA A 544 -28.39 -69.27 -10.02
C ALA A 544 -29.44 -70.32 -9.62
N SER A 545 -30.68 -69.93 -9.26
CA SER A 545 -31.75 -70.88 -8.92
C SER A 545 -32.56 -71.40 -10.12
N VAL A 546 -32.32 -70.88 -11.33
CA VAL A 546 -33.00 -71.31 -12.57
C VAL A 546 -32.13 -72.26 -13.42
N ARG A 547 -30.83 -72.38 -13.11
CA ARG A 547 -29.92 -73.32 -13.80
C ARG A 547 -29.82 -74.72 -13.17
N SER A 548 -30.29 -74.93 -11.94
CA SER A 548 -30.29 -76.26 -11.30
C SER A 548 -31.56 -77.08 -11.51
N THR A 549 -32.56 -76.57 -12.23
CA THR A 549 -33.83 -77.28 -12.55
C THR A 549 -33.96 -77.68 -14.02
N ARG A 550 -32.91 -77.51 -14.83
CA ARG A 550 -32.88 -77.87 -16.26
C ARG A 550 -31.97 -79.05 -16.63
N GLU A 551 -31.46 -79.80 -15.66
CA GLU A 551 -30.66 -81.03 -15.87
C GLU A 551 -31.41 -82.34 -15.56
N TRP A 552 -32.73 -82.33 -15.30
CA TRP A 552 -33.52 -83.56 -15.04
C TRP A 552 -34.59 -83.91 -16.09
N ARG A 553 -34.55 -83.34 -17.29
CA ARG A 553 -35.42 -83.76 -18.42
C ARG A 553 -34.66 -83.81 -19.74
N ALA A 554 -33.70 -84.73 -19.83
CA ALA A 554 -33.12 -85.17 -21.10
C ALA A 554 -32.75 -86.66 -21.02
N ALA A 555 -33.74 -87.53 -20.74
CA ALA A 555 -33.61 -88.98 -20.92
C ALA A 555 -34.99 -89.63 -20.99
N SER A 556 -35.62 -89.64 -22.18
CA SER A 556 -36.41 -90.77 -22.71
C SER A 556 -37.27 -90.29 -23.90
N GLN A 557 -36.83 -90.57 -25.13
CA GLN A 557 -37.63 -91.26 -26.15
C GLN A 557 -36.77 -91.50 -27.40
N MET A 558 -36.29 -92.75 -27.50
CA MET A 558 -35.92 -93.41 -28.75
C MET A 558 -37.19 -93.92 -29.44
N PRO A 559 -37.29 -93.88 -30.78
CA PRO A 559 -38.16 -94.78 -31.54
C PRO A 559 -37.45 -96.11 -31.81
N ARG A 560 -38.22 -97.20 -31.88
CA ARG A 560 -37.76 -98.50 -32.37
C ARG A 560 -37.52 -98.44 -33.87
N GLY A 561 -36.41 -99.02 -34.31
CA GLY A 561 -36.04 -99.25 -35.72
C GLY A 561 -34.58 -98.97 -35.95
#